data_AF-A0A3N6HHE2-F1
#
_entry.id   AF-A0A3N6HHE2-F1
#
_cell.length_a   1.000
_cell.length_b   1.000
_cell.length_c   1.000
_cell.angle_alpha   90.00
_cell.angle_beta   90.00
_cell.angle_gamma   90.00
#
_symmetry.space_group_name_H-M   'P 1'
#
loop_
_entity.id
_entity.type
_entity.pdbx_description
1 polymer ?
#
loop_
_entity_poly.entity_id
_entity_poly.type
_entity_poly.pdbx_seq_one_letter_code
_entity_poly.pdbx_strand_id
1 'polypeptide(L)'
;MAVAVGLTPEMLPVIVTTTLARGASRLARTSGVIVKRLPALHDLGAVDVLCLDKTGTLTEDRPVVAGSTDGTDRPDPDVLRWAAISALWTLQLAELPAADALDEAVLDAAEECGPSAAGEVDPDAYEGVAVVPFDPVRRVATAVVTPAHKARIVSALRARGHTTGFLGDGVNDLHALHAADVGICPRNAVDVAREAADVVLAEKDLTAIDRAVLAGRRSSGNIATYLRITLSSDLGNVIAMLTAGLMLPFLPMLPAQVLVQNLCFDAAQLAFAFDRPAASALRRPTVLRPRDSCASSRVSACSTRPPTSPPSGCSRSPSTTRPGTAVRRRSTPGGSRRTCSPRPS
;
A
#
# COMPACT_ATOMS: atom_id res chain seq x y z
N MET A 1 -32.38 -77.72 25.57
CA MET A 1 -31.93 -77.22 24.26
C MET A 1 -32.98 -76.42 23.47
N ALA A 2 -34.25 -76.31 23.90
CA ALA A 2 -35.30 -75.60 23.14
C ALA A 2 -35.61 -74.15 23.60
N VAL A 3 -34.99 -73.66 24.67
CA VAL A 3 -35.31 -72.33 25.27
C VAL A 3 -34.43 -71.20 24.72
N ALA A 4 -33.34 -71.51 23.99
CA ALA A 4 -32.42 -70.50 23.45
C ALA A 4 -32.88 -69.88 22.12
N VAL A 5 -33.80 -70.51 21.39
CA VAL A 5 -34.33 -70.03 20.08
C VAL A 5 -35.52 -69.07 20.24
N GLY A 6 -36.09 -68.95 21.45
CA GLY A 6 -37.21 -68.05 21.72
C GLY A 6 -36.82 -66.63 22.14
N LEU A 7 -35.53 -66.35 22.31
CA LEU A 7 -35.00 -65.06 22.80
C LEU A 7 -34.27 -64.26 21.73
N THR A 8 -34.00 -64.82 20.56
CA THR A 8 -33.50 -64.07 19.40
C THR A 8 -34.69 -63.43 18.69
N PRO A 9 -34.78 -62.09 18.62
CA PRO A 9 -35.87 -61.46 17.90
C PRO A 9 -35.62 -61.61 16.39
N GLU A 10 -36.04 -62.73 15.81
CA GLU A 10 -35.89 -63.10 14.38
C GLU A 10 -36.43 -62.00 13.43
N MET A 11 -37.44 -61.25 13.87
CA MET A 11 -38.05 -60.19 13.07
C MET A 11 -37.34 -58.83 13.18
N LEU A 12 -36.41 -58.65 14.12
CA LEU A 12 -35.76 -57.37 14.38
C LEU A 12 -35.01 -56.81 13.16
N PRO A 13 -34.24 -57.60 12.39
CA PRO A 13 -33.60 -57.11 11.17
C PRO A 13 -34.60 -56.61 10.12
N VAL A 14 -35.76 -57.26 9.98
CA VAL A 14 -36.80 -56.90 9.01
C VAL A 14 -37.47 -55.58 9.41
N ILE A 15 -37.80 -55.42 10.69
CA ILE A 15 -38.40 -54.18 11.23
C ILE A 15 -37.45 -53.00 11.07
N VAL A 16 -36.18 -53.16 11.46
CA VAL A 16 -35.14 -52.11 11.35
C VAL A 16 -34.94 -51.71 9.89
N THR A 17 -34.80 -52.67 8.98
CA THR A 17 -34.58 -52.37 7.56
C THR A 17 -35.79 -51.68 6.91
N THR A 18 -37.01 -52.13 7.21
CA THR A 18 -38.24 -51.56 6.64
C THR A 18 -38.50 -50.14 7.15
N THR A 19 -38.25 -49.89 8.44
CA THR A 19 -38.39 -48.55 9.04
C THR A 19 -37.36 -47.57 8.48
N LEU A 20 -36.09 -47.96 8.40
CA LEU A 20 -35.03 -47.13 7.81
C LEU A 20 -35.27 -46.87 6.31
N ALA A 21 -35.68 -47.88 5.55
CA ALA A 21 -35.98 -47.73 4.12
C ALA A 21 -37.16 -46.78 3.87
N ARG A 22 -38.23 -46.91 4.67
CA ARG A 22 -39.37 -45.99 4.60
C ARG A 22 -38.96 -44.56 4.98
N GLY A 23 -38.10 -44.41 5.99
CA GLY A 23 -37.54 -43.11 6.40
C GLY A 23 -36.71 -42.46 5.30
N ALA A 24 -35.79 -43.20 4.69
CA ALA A 24 -34.98 -42.74 3.56
C ALA A 24 -35.83 -42.34 2.34
N SER A 25 -36.85 -43.15 1.99
CA SER A 25 -37.78 -42.85 0.90
C SER A 25 -38.63 -41.61 1.16
N ARG A 26 -38.98 -41.34 2.42
CA ARG A 26 -39.70 -40.12 2.80
C ARG A 26 -38.80 -38.90 2.65
N LEU A 27 -37.58 -38.94 3.21
CA LEU A 27 -36.60 -37.86 3.12
C LEU A 27 -36.27 -37.45 1.68
N ALA A 28 -36.13 -38.42 0.78
CA ALA A 28 -35.88 -38.14 -0.63
C ALA A 28 -37.07 -37.42 -1.31
N ARG A 29 -38.31 -37.81 -0.99
CA ARG A 29 -39.53 -37.24 -1.61
C ARG A 29 -39.95 -35.89 -1.04
N THR A 30 -39.81 -35.69 0.27
CA THR A 30 -40.30 -34.47 0.92
C THR A 30 -39.23 -33.40 1.09
N SER A 31 -37.96 -33.81 1.24
CA SER A 31 -36.87 -32.93 1.68
C SER A 31 -35.69 -32.93 0.71
N GLY A 32 -35.76 -33.71 -0.39
CA GLY A 32 -34.68 -33.82 -1.37
C GLY A 32 -33.40 -34.50 -0.87
N VAL A 33 -33.43 -35.14 0.31
CA VAL A 33 -32.24 -35.76 0.94
C VAL A 33 -32.11 -37.22 0.49
N ILE A 34 -31.01 -37.55 -0.19
CA ILE A 34 -30.75 -38.90 -0.73
C ILE A 34 -29.84 -39.68 0.22
N VAL A 35 -30.40 -40.66 0.92
CA VAL A 35 -29.65 -41.56 1.83
C VAL A 35 -29.15 -42.78 1.05
N LYS A 36 -27.84 -42.83 0.78
CA LYS A 36 -27.22 -43.93 0.00
C LYS A 36 -27.04 -45.24 0.77
N ARG A 37 -27.02 -45.19 2.12
CA ARG A 37 -26.86 -46.36 3.01
C ARG A 37 -27.88 -46.27 4.14
N LEU A 38 -28.74 -47.28 4.29
CA LEU A 38 -29.79 -47.27 5.33
C LEU A 38 -29.26 -47.12 6.77
N PRO A 39 -28.15 -47.76 7.18
CA PRO A 39 -27.58 -47.54 8.52
C PRO A 39 -27.23 -46.07 8.79
N ALA A 40 -26.83 -45.31 7.76
CA ALA A 40 -26.49 -43.90 7.92
C ALA A 40 -27.68 -43.03 8.36
N LEU A 41 -28.92 -43.47 8.15
CA LEU A 41 -30.10 -42.76 8.65
C LEU A 41 -30.23 -42.87 10.18
N HIS A 42 -29.88 -44.04 10.74
CA HIS A 42 -29.80 -44.23 12.18
C HIS A 42 -28.65 -43.41 12.77
N ASP A 43 -27.47 -43.51 12.15
CA ASP A 43 -26.28 -42.75 12.57
C ASP A 43 -26.55 -41.24 12.52
N LEU A 44 -27.24 -40.75 11.49
CA LEU A 44 -27.66 -39.35 11.37
C LEU A 44 -28.55 -38.89 12.53
N GLY A 45 -29.44 -39.77 13.01
CA GLY A 45 -30.29 -39.50 14.18
C GLY A 45 -29.52 -39.50 15.50
N ALA A 46 -28.31 -40.06 15.53
CA ALA A 46 -27.41 -40.09 16.67
C ALA A 46 -26.29 -39.03 16.58
N VAL A 47 -26.32 -38.14 15.59
CA VAL A 47 -25.32 -37.07 15.46
C VAL A 47 -25.56 -35.99 16.52
N ASP A 48 -24.61 -35.85 17.44
CA ASP A 48 -24.59 -34.77 18.44
C ASP A 48 -23.71 -33.57 18.01
N VAL A 49 -22.75 -33.79 17.11
CA VAL A 49 -21.83 -32.76 16.60
C VAL A 49 -21.81 -32.80 15.08
N LEU A 50 -22.23 -31.71 14.46
CA LEU A 50 -22.22 -31.53 13.01
C LEU A 50 -21.10 -30.57 12.59
N CYS A 51 -20.09 -31.10 11.90
CA CYS A 51 -19.04 -30.30 11.30
C CYS A 51 -19.46 -29.85 9.90
N LEU A 52 -19.57 -28.56 9.68
CA LEU A 52 -19.87 -27.96 8.37
C LEU A 52 -18.62 -27.34 7.79
N ASP A 53 -18.45 -27.48 6.47
CA ASP A 53 -17.47 -26.67 5.75
C ASP A 53 -17.99 -25.24 5.61
N LYS A 54 -17.10 -24.25 5.64
CA LYS A 54 -17.49 -22.85 5.58
C LYS A 54 -17.81 -22.45 4.13
N THR A 55 -16.91 -22.77 3.22
CA THR A 55 -16.95 -22.28 1.84
C THR A 55 -18.04 -23.00 1.04
N GLY A 56 -18.94 -22.24 0.42
CA GLY A 56 -20.04 -22.78 -0.41
C GLY A 56 -21.16 -23.50 0.35
N THR A 57 -21.09 -23.56 1.68
CA THR A 57 -22.17 -24.10 2.54
C THR A 57 -22.68 -23.04 3.51
N LEU A 58 -21.79 -22.42 4.29
CA LEU A 58 -22.13 -21.29 5.18
C LEU A 58 -21.94 -19.93 4.49
N THR A 59 -21.17 -19.88 3.42
CA THR A 59 -20.94 -18.67 2.63
C THR A 59 -21.62 -18.79 1.27
N GLU A 60 -22.10 -17.68 0.74
CA GLU A 60 -22.76 -17.58 -0.58
C GLU A 60 -21.80 -17.76 -1.77
N ASP A 61 -20.55 -18.16 -1.49
CA ASP A 61 -19.44 -18.26 -2.43
C ASP A 61 -19.23 -17.01 -3.30
N ARG A 62 -19.76 -15.86 -2.83
CA ARG A 62 -19.64 -14.55 -3.45
C ARG A 62 -19.00 -13.59 -2.44
N PRO A 63 -17.81 -13.04 -2.73
CA PRO A 63 -17.22 -12.01 -1.89
C PRO A 63 -18.02 -10.71 -2.00
N VAL A 64 -18.15 -9.99 -0.89
CA VAL A 64 -18.79 -8.67 -0.83
C VAL A 64 -17.88 -7.74 -0.04
N VAL A 65 -17.73 -6.50 -0.49
CA VAL A 65 -16.94 -5.50 0.23
C VAL A 65 -17.75 -5.00 1.43
N ALA A 66 -17.26 -5.26 2.64
CA ALA A 66 -17.90 -4.80 3.88
C ALA A 66 -17.60 -3.32 4.21
N GLY A 67 -16.48 -2.79 3.72
CA GLY A 67 -16.04 -1.43 3.97
C GLY A 67 -14.61 -1.16 3.49
N SER A 68 -14.21 0.10 3.51
CA SER A 68 -12.85 0.54 3.17
C SER A 68 -12.27 1.36 4.31
N THR A 69 -11.04 1.03 4.72
CA THR A 69 -10.36 1.69 5.84
C THR A 69 -8.93 2.07 5.48
N ASP A 70 -8.44 3.15 6.09
CA ASP A 70 -7.04 3.54 6.01
C ASP A 70 -6.13 2.63 6.88
N GLY A 71 -4.83 2.91 6.87
CA GLY A 71 -3.83 2.18 7.68
C GLY A 71 -3.99 2.35 9.20
N THR A 72 -4.96 3.14 9.66
CA THR A 72 -5.32 3.35 11.07
C THR A 72 -6.71 2.82 11.42
N ASP A 73 -7.30 1.98 10.56
CA ASP A 73 -8.62 1.36 10.74
C ASP A 73 -9.77 2.38 10.74
N ARG A 74 -9.58 3.54 10.11
CA ARG A 74 -10.63 4.55 9.95
C ARG A 74 -11.28 4.43 8.59
N PRO A 75 -12.60 4.61 8.47
CA PRO A 75 -13.27 4.59 7.17
C PRO A 75 -12.63 5.59 6.22
N ASP A 76 -12.17 5.13 5.07
CA ASP A 76 -11.53 5.98 4.05
C ASP A 76 -12.04 5.61 2.65
N PRO A 77 -12.95 6.42 2.09
CA PRO A 77 -13.55 6.11 0.80
C PRO A 77 -12.58 6.28 -0.38
N ASP A 78 -11.45 6.99 -0.20
CA ASP A 78 -10.42 7.07 -1.23
C ASP A 78 -9.78 5.68 -1.47
N VAL A 79 -9.72 4.82 -0.46
CA VAL A 79 -9.19 3.46 -0.57
C VAL A 79 -10.07 2.62 -1.51
N LEU A 80 -11.40 2.71 -1.36
CA LEU A 80 -12.33 2.06 -2.27
C LEU A 80 -12.21 2.63 -3.68
N ARG A 81 -12.04 3.95 -3.84
CA ARG A 81 -11.82 4.58 -5.16
C ARG A 81 -10.59 3.99 -5.86
N TRP A 82 -9.44 3.94 -5.18
CA TRP A 82 -8.21 3.42 -5.77
C TRP A 82 -8.29 1.93 -6.07
N ALA A 83 -8.98 1.15 -5.22
CA ALA A 83 -9.24 -0.26 -5.48
C ALA A 83 -10.12 -0.45 -6.74
N ALA A 84 -11.17 0.36 -6.90
CA ALA A 84 -12.05 0.33 -8.06
C ALA A 84 -11.32 0.69 -9.36
N ILE A 85 -10.46 1.72 -9.34
CA ILE A 85 -9.60 2.04 -10.49
C ILE A 85 -8.68 0.87 -10.83
N SER A 86 -8.11 0.20 -9.84
CA SER A 86 -7.26 -0.97 -10.07
C SER A 86 -8.05 -2.13 -10.69
N ALA A 87 -9.23 -2.46 -10.13
CA ALA A 87 -10.09 -3.53 -10.62
C ALA A 87 -10.55 -3.25 -12.07
N LEU A 88 -10.92 -2.00 -12.37
CA LEU A 88 -11.31 -1.58 -13.71
C LEU A 88 -10.20 -1.83 -14.74
N TRP A 89 -8.96 -1.40 -14.45
CA TRP A 89 -7.85 -1.61 -15.37
C TRP A 89 -7.41 -3.08 -15.44
N THR A 90 -7.64 -3.88 -14.40
CA THR A 90 -7.49 -5.35 -14.48
C THR A 90 -8.45 -5.93 -15.50
N LEU A 91 -9.73 -5.57 -15.47
CA LEU A 91 -10.70 -6.06 -16.46
C LEU A 91 -10.39 -5.60 -17.88
N GLN A 92 -9.86 -4.37 -18.06
CA GLN A 92 -9.61 -3.80 -19.38
C GLN A 92 -8.29 -4.24 -20.02
N LEU A 93 -7.24 -4.48 -19.23
CA LEU A 93 -5.89 -4.75 -19.73
C LEU A 93 -5.42 -6.20 -19.53
N ALA A 94 -6.02 -6.96 -18.62
CA ALA A 94 -5.57 -8.32 -18.37
C ALA A 94 -6.17 -9.30 -19.37
N GLU A 95 -5.33 -10.16 -19.95
CA GLU A 95 -5.78 -11.34 -20.68
C GLU A 95 -6.19 -12.43 -19.68
N LEU A 96 -7.36 -12.27 -19.07
CA LEU A 96 -7.90 -13.22 -18.09
C LEU A 96 -8.84 -14.24 -18.74
N PRO A 97 -8.78 -15.53 -18.33
CA PRO A 97 -9.74 -16.54 -18.78
C PRO A 97 -11.15 -16.33 -18.17
N ALA A 98 -11.25 -15.64 -17.03
CA ALA A 98 -12.50 -15.21 -16.38
C ALA A 98 -12.22 -14.01 -15.46
N ALA A 99 -13.22 -13.14 -15.26
CA ALA A 99 -13.14 -12.02 -14.31
C ALA A 99 -12.99 -12.55 -12.86
N ASP A 100 -12.18 -11.87 -12.05
CA ASP A 100 -12.01 -12.20 -10.63
C ASP A 100 -13.24 -11.74 -9.85
N ALA A 101 -13.87 -12.65 -9.08
CA ALA A 101 -15.03 -12.36 -8.25
C ALA A 101 -14.75 -11.25 -7.22
N LEU A 102 -13.49 -11.06 -6.82
CA LEU A 102 -13.10 -9.98 -5.92
C LEU A 102 -13.09 -8.62 -6.62
N ASP A 103 -12.62 -8.55 -7.86
CA ASP A 103 -12.62 -7.31 -8.66
C ASP A 103 -14.06 -6.87 -8.96
N GLU A 104 -14.94 -7.83 -9.27
CA GLU A 104 -16.38 -7.56 -9.43
C GLU A 104 -17.00 -7.01 -8.15
N ALA A 105 -16.72 -7.62 -6.99
CA ALA A 105 -17.22 -7.14 -5.71
C ALA A 105 -16.76 -5.72 -5.36
N VAL A 106 -15.54 -5.34 -5.76
CA VAL A 106 -14.99 -3.99 -5.57
C VAL A 106 -15.68 -2.97 -6.48
N LEU A 107 -15.95 -3.34 -7.73
CA LEU A 107 -16.65 -2.48 -8.69
C LEU A 107 -18.12 -2.28 -8.29
N ASP A 108 -18.81 -3.36 -7.91
CA ASP A 108 -20.19 -3.32 -7.39
C ASP A 108 -20.28 -2.36 -6.18
N ALA A 109 -19.36 -2.49 -5.23
CA ALA A 109 -19.33 -1.64 -4.04
C ALA A 109 -19.03 -0.16 -4.34
N ALA A 110 -18.20 0.12 -5.34
CA ALA A 110 -17.90 1.48 -5.77
C ALA A 110 -19.11 2.13 -6.46
N GLU A 111 -19.88 1.36 -7.23
CA GLU A 111 -21.11 1.81 -7.88
C GLU A 111 -22.22 2.11 -6.85
N GLU A 112 -22.40 1.23 -5.87
CA GLU A 112 -23.40 1.41 -4.78
C GLU A 112 -23.12 2.61 -3.87
N CYS A 113 -21.85 2.94 -3.61
CA CYS A 113 -21.47 4.07 -2.73
C CYS A 113 -21.73 5.45 -3.36
N GLY A 114 -21.89 5.53 -4.68
CA GLY A 114 -22.14 6.77 -5.42
C GLY A 114 -21.00 7.82 -5.39
N PRO A 115 -21.07 8.86 -6.23
CA PRO A 115 -20.01 9.85 -6.43
C PRO A 115 -19.74 10.75 -5.20
N SER A 116 -20.63 10.77 -4.22
CA SER A 116 -20.52 11.65 -3.04
C SER A 116 -19.66 11.09 -1.90
N ALA A 117 -19.34 9.79 -1.89
CA ALA A 117 -18.48 9.19 -0.86
C ALA A 117 -17.05 8.96 -1.38
N ALA A 118 -16.89 8.37 -2.57
CA ALA A 118 -15.59 7.99 -3.14
C ALA A 118 -15.00 9.03 -4.11
N GLY A 119 -15.76 10.07 -4.48
CA GLY A 119 -15.48 10.85 -5.69
C GLY A 119 -15.82 10.02 -6.93
N GLU A 120 -16.30 10.68 -7.98
CA GLU A 120 -16.63 10.02 -9.24
C GLU A 120 -15.40 9.24 -9.75
N VAL A 121 -15.53 7.91 -9.90
CA VAL A 121 -14.53 7.11 -10.60
C VAL A 121 -14.67 7.50 -12.06
N ASP A 122 -13.94 8.52 -12.49
CA ASP A 122 -13.86 8.89 -13.91
C ASP A 122 -12.85 7.94 -14.57
N PRO A 123 -13.31 6.92 -15.33
CA PRO A 123 -12.42 5.98 -16.00
C PRO A 123 -11.56 6.66 -17.06
N ASP A 124 -12.00 7.80 -17.61
CA ASP A 124 -11.27 8.56 -18.63
C ASP A 124 -10.21 9.50 -18.01
N ALA A 125 -10.25 9.73 -16.69
CA ALA A 125 -9.25 10.50 -15.96
C ALA A 125 -7.92 9.74 -15.79
N TYR A 126 -7.92 8.44 -16.03
CA TYR A 126 -6.76 7.57 -15.90
C TYR A 126 -6.54 6.85 -17.23
N GLU A 127 -5.27 6.67 -17.61
CA GLU A 127 -4.92 5.83 -18.74
C GLU A 127 -4.12 4.65 -18.19
N GLY A 128 -4.65 3.44 -18.39
CA GLY A 128 -3.99 2.21 -17.94
C GLY A 128 -2.78 1.88 -18.80
N VAL A 129 -1.63 1.64 -18.14
CA VAL A 129 -0.34 1.35 -18.77
C VAL A 129 -0.04 -0.14 -18.74
N ALA A 130 -0.27 -0.78 -17.59
CA ALA A 130 -0.02 -2.19 -17.37
C ALA A 130 -0.83 -2.69 -16.18
N VAL A 131 -1.16 -3.97 -16.19
CA VAL A 131 -1.81 -4.62 -15.06
C VAL A 131 -1.18 -5.96 -14.75
N VAL A 132 -1.13 -6.29 -13.46
CA VAL A 132 -0.82 -7.63 -12.98
C VAL A 132 -2.02 -8.09 -12.15
N PRO A 133 -2.80 -9.07 -12.64
CA PRO A 133 -3.97 -9.58 -11.94
C PRO A 133 -3.64 -10.12 -10.55
N PHE A 134 -4.69 -10.32 -9.76
CA PHE A 134 -4.57 -10.98 -8.48
C PHE A 134 -3.95 -12.37 -8.64
N ASP A 135 -2.96 -12.65 -7.79
CA ASP A 135 -2.29 -13.93 -7.70
C ASP A 135 -2.45 -14.42 -6.26
N PRO A 136 -3.05 -15.60 -6.00
CA PRO A 136 -3.23 -16.13 -4.65
C PRO A 136 -1.93 -16.32 -3.84
N VAL A 137 -0.79 -16.47 -4.53
CA VAL A 137 0.54 -16.54 -3.90
C VAL A 137 1.02 -15.16 -3.48
N ARG A 138 0.86 -14.15 -4.36
CA ARG A 138 1.28 -12.76 -4.09
C ARG A 138 0.28 -11.99 -3.21
N ARG A 139 -1.00 -12.40 -3.25
CA ARG A 139 -2.16 -11.79 -2.60
C ARG A 139 -2.35 -10.31 -2.90
N VAL A 140 -1.95 -9.87 -4.10
CA VAL A 140 -1.99 -8.46 -4.51
C VAL A 140 -2.32 -8.38 -6.01
N ALA A 141 -3.22 -7.48 -6.39
CA ALA A 141 -3.40 -7.01 -7.77
C ALA A 141 -2.76 -5.62 -7.95
N THR A 142 -2.22 -5.32 -9.12
CA THR A 142 -1.51 -4.06 -9.39
C THR A 142 -1.90 -3.49 -10.74
N ALA A 143 -2.46 -2.28 -10.77
CA ALA A 143 -2.64 -1.48 -11.99
C ALA A 143 -1.69 -0.28 -12.02
N VAL A 144 -1.12 0.02 -13.19
CA VAL A 144 -0.24 1.17 -13.42
C VAL A 144 -0.98 2.21 -14.25
N VAL A 145 -1.06 3.44 -13.75
CA VAL A 145 -1.67 4.61 -14.42
C VAL A 145 -0.63 5.72 -14.62
N THR A 146 -0.91 6.69 -15.51
CA THR A 146 0.02 7.72 -16.01
C THR A 146 0.66 8.66 -14.95
N PRO A 147 1.78 9.34 -15.28
CA PRO A 147 2.81 9.79 -14.31
C PRO A 147 2.46 10.90 -13.31
N ALA A 148 1.46 11.75 -13.59
CA ALA A 148 1.16 12.94 -12.77
C ALA A 148 0.77 12.60 -11.30
N HIS A 149 0.39 11.35 -11.04
CA HIS A 149 -0.08 10.90 -9.72
C HIS A 149 1.00 10.28 -8.83
N LYS A 150 2.14 9.84 -9.37
CA LYS A 150 3.24 9.28 -8.54
C LYS A 150 3.76 10.32 -7.54
N ALA A 151 3.91 11.57 -7.98
CA ALA A 151 4.30 12.68 -7.12
C ALA A 151 3.26 13.01 -6.04
N ARG A 152 1.96 12.85 -6.36
CA ARG A 152 0.85 13.10 -5.41
C ARG A 152 0.84 12.07 -4.28
N ILE A 153 1.06 10.80 -4.59
CA ILE A 153 1.14 9.71 -3.60
C ILE A 153 2.35 9.93 -2.68
N VAL A 154 3.52 10.22 -3.24
CA VAL A 154 4.74 10.50 -2.48
C VAL A 154 4.54 11.71 -1.56
N SER A 155 3.94 12.79 -2.08
CA SER A 155 3.63 13.99 -1.29
C SER A 155 2.63 13.71 -0.15
N ALA A 156 1.61 12.88 -0.39
CA ALA A 156 0.62 12.53 0.62
C ALA A 156 1.22 11.67 1.75
N LEU A 157 2.09 10.71 1.42
CA LEU A 157 2.81 9.90 2.41
C LEU A 157 3.75 10.76 3.26
N ARG A 158 4.46 11.68 2.62
CA ARG A 158 5.32 12.65 3.29
C ARG A 158 4.54 13.58 4.22
N ALA A 159 3.39 14.10 3.77
CA ALA A 159 2.50 14.94 4.57
C ALA A 159 1.95 14.22 5.82
N ARG A 160 1.75 12.90 5.74
CA ARG A 160 1.36 12.05 6.88
C ARG A 160 2.52 11.72 7.83
N GLY A 161 3.71 12.27 7.58
CA GLY A 161 4.89 12.14 8.44
C GLY A 161 5.72 10.90 8.19
N HIS A 162 5.52 10.20 7.06
CA HIS A 162 6.41 9.12 6.63
C HIS A 162 7.65 9.69 5.94
N THR A 163 8.82 9.10 6.19
CA THR A 163 10.02 9.36 5.38
C THR A 163 9.93 8.54 4.10
N THR A 164 9.91 9.23 2.96
CA THR A 164 9.61 8.63 1.66
C THR A 164 10.88 8.54 0.80
N GLY A 165 11.18 7.35 0.30
CA GLY A 165 12.19 7.15 -0.75
C GLY A 165 11.49 6.78 -2.06
N PHE A 166 11.96 7.30 -3.19
CA PHE A 166 11.40 6.97 -4.51
C PHE A 166 12.51 6.49 -5.45
N LEU A 167 12.34 5.28 -6.01
CA LEU A 167 13.24 4.72 -7.01
C LEU A 167 12.64 4.95 -8.40
N GLY A 168 13.33 5.69 -9.27
CA GLY A 168 12.89 5.98 -10.64
C GLY A 168 14.05 5.92 -11.63
N ASP A 169 13.75 5.68 -12.91
CA ASP A 169 14.77 5.59 -13.96
C ASP A 169 14.46 6.41 -15.22
N GLY A 170 13.26 7.00 -15.31
CA GLY A 170 12.81 7.75 -16.47
C GLY A 170 12.40 9.20 -16.18
N VAL A 171 12.17 9.97 -17.24
CA VAL A 171 11.67 11.36 -17.18
C VAL A 171 10.30 11.44 -16.49
N ASN A 172 9.50 10.38 -16.62
CA ASN A 172 8.18 10.25 -15.99
C ASN A 172 8.24 10.23 -14.45
N ASP A 173 9.38 9.84 -13.89
CA ASP A 173 9.58 9.70 -12.46
C ASP A 173 10.15 10.97 -11.81
N LEU A 174 10.53 11.96 -12.63
CA LEU A 174 11.21 13.18 -12.20
C LEU A 174 10.42 13.95 -11.12
N HIS A 175 9.11 14.08 -11.32
CA HIS A 175 8.24 14.75 -10.34
C HIS A 175 8.14 13.99 -9.01
N ALA A 176 8.19 12.65 -9.05
CA ALA A 176 8.15 11.81 -7.85
C ALA A 176 9.52 11.75 -7.14
N LEU A 177 10.62 11.73 -7.90
CA LEU A 177 11.99 11.86 -7.39
C LEU A 177 12.17 13.17 -6.62
N HIS A 178 11.67 14.29 -7.15
CA HIS A 178 11.72 15.58 -6.45
C HIS A 178 10.77 15.68 -5.24
N ALA A 179 9.64 14.97 -5.26
CA ALA A 179 8.68 15.00 -4.15
C ALA A 179 9.16 14.17 -2.93
N ALA A 180 9.94 13.11 -3.17
CA ALA A 180 10.44 12.21 -2.15
C ALA A 180 11.44 12.88 -1.21
N ASP A 181 11.65 12.30 -0.02
CA ASP A 181 12.73 12.71 0.87
C ASP A 181 14.11 12.23 0.39
N VAL A 182 14.13 11.12 -0.37
CA VAL A 182 15.33 10.57 -1.03
C VAL A 182 14.95 10.00 -2.40
N GLY A 183 15.49 10.59 -3.46
CA GLY A 183 15.42 10.06 -4.82
C GLY A 183 16.54 9.06 -5.10
N ILE A 184 16.20 7.87 -5.61
CA ILE A 184 17.16 6.82 -5.94
C ILE A 184 17.02 6.49 -7.42
N CYS A 185 18.14 6.29 -8.10
CA CYS A 185 18.16 6.06 -9.53
C CYS A 185 19.23 5.03 -9.91
N PRO A 186 18.99 4.10 -10.86
CA PRO A 186 20.03 3.21 -11.34
C PRO A 186 20.99 3.93 -12.30
N ARG A 187 22.23 3.43 -12.43
CA ARG A 187 23.27 4.03 -13.29
C ARG A 187 22.87 4.14 -14.77
N ASN A 188 22.01 3.24 -15.26
CA ASN A 188 21.53 3.22 -16.64
C ASN A 188 20.21 3.99 -16.88
N ALA A 189 19.73 4.73 -15.88
CA ALA A 189 18.57 5.59 -16.05
C ALA A 189 18.84 6.76 -17.00
N VAL A 190 17.79 7.47 -17.41
CA VAL A 190 17.89 8.68 -18.23
C VAL A 190 18.70 9.76 -17.49
N ASP A 191 19.52 10.51 -18.23
CA ASP A 191 20.43 11.54 -17.67
C ASP A 191 19.71 12.51 -16.73
N VAL A 192 18.53 12.99 -17.15
CA VAL A 192 17.67 13.90 -16.36
C VAL A 192 17.23 13.26 -15.03
N ALA A 193 16.96 11.96 -15.00
CA ALA A 193 16.59 11.26 -13.77
C ALA A 193 17.81 11.06 -12.84
N ARG A 194 19.01 10.85 -13.40
CA ARG A 194 20.25 10.74 -12.61
C ARG A 194 20.68 12.07 -11.99
N GLU A 195 20.47 13.18 -12.70
CA GLU A 195 20.71 14.52 -12.15
C GLU A 195 19.74 14.88 -11.02
N ALA A 196 18.52 14.34 -11.06
CA ALA A 196 17.48 14.59 -10.06
C ALA A 196 17.54 13.67 -8.84
N ALA A 197 18.32 12.59 -8.87
CA ALA A 197 18.39 11.61 -7.79
C ALA A 197 19.49 11.94 -6.77
N ASP A 198 19.20 11.73 -5.49
CA ASP A 198 20.17 11.86 -4.39
C ASP A 198 21.15 10.67 -4.34
N VAL A 199 20.72 9.49 -4.80
CA VAL A 199 21.51 8.25 -4.75
C VAL A 199 21.48 7.55 -6.11
N VAL A 200 22.66 7.24 -6.65
CA VAL A 200 22.81 6.48 -7.90
C VAL A 200 23.33 5.08 -7.63
N LEU A 201 22.52 4.06 -7.94
CA LEU A 201 22.89 2.65 -7.79
C LEU A 201 23.82 2.22 -8.93
N ALA A 202 24.90 1.52 -8.59
CA ALA A 202 25.86 1.03 -9.59
C ALA A 202 25.25 -0.03 -10.52
N GLU A 203 24.40 -0.90 -9.99
CA GLU A 203 23.73 -2.01 -10.69
C GLU A 203 22.22 -2.00 -10.37
N LYS A 204 21.39 -2.59 -11.25
CA LYS A 204 19.94 -2.78 -11.02
C LYS A 204 19.69 -3.92 -10.02
N ASP A 205 20.26 -3.82 -8.83
CA ASP A 205 20.14 -4.81 -7.76
C ASP A 205 19.46 -4.19 -6.53
N LEU A 206 18.26 -4.68 -6.20
CA LEU A 206 17.50 -4.22 -5.04
C LEU A 206 18.19 -4.59 -3.71
N THR A 207 19.10 -5.57 -3.67
CA THR A 207 19.89 -5.84 -2.47
C THR A 207 20.89 -4.73 -2.16
N ALA A 208 21.28 -3.91 -3.15
CA ALA A 208 22.08 -2.71 -2.90
C ALA A 208 21.29 -1.67 -2.09
N ILE A 209 19.97 -1.58 -2.31
CA ILE A 209 19.08 -0.71 -1.54
C ILE A 209 18.97 -1.20 -0.10
N ASP A 210 18.80 -2.51 0.11
CA ASP A 210 18.78 -3.09 1.46
C ASP A 210 20.08 -2.79 2.23
N ARG A 211 21.23 -3.02 1.58
CA ARG A 211 22.55 -2.68 2.17
C ARG A 211 22.68 -1.19 2.46
N ALA A 212 22.21 -0.32 1.58
CA ALA A 212 22.22 1.14 1.78
C ALA A 212 21.33 1.56 2.96
N VAL A 213 20.12 1.01 3.06
CA VAL A 213 19.20 1.26 4.17
C VAL A 213 19.79 0.75 5.49
N LEU A 214 20.35 -0.46 5.51
CA LEU A 214 21.01 -1.02 6.69
C LEU A 214 22.23 -0.20 7.12
N ALA A 215 23.05 0.25 6.16
CA ALA A 215 24.19 1.13 6.42
C ALA A 215 23.72 2.47 7.01
N GLY A 216 22.68 3.07 6.44
CA GLY A 216 22.06 4.30 6.95
C GLY A 216 21.49 4.13 8.37
N ARG A 217 20.84 2.99 8.65
CA ARG A 217 20.34 2.67 10.00
C ARG A 217 21.47 2.45 11.01
N ARG A 218 22.57 1.80 10.61
CA ARG A 218 23.76 1.64 11.46
C ARG A 218 24.38 3.01 11.79
N SER A 219 24.57 3.85 10.77
CA SER A 219 25.08 5.22 10.96
C SER A 219 24.18 6.04 11.89
N SER A 220 22.86 6.02 11.67
CA SER A 220 21.90 6.71 12.54
C SER A 220 21.90 6.19 13.97
N GLY A 221 22.04 4.87 14.14
CA GLY A 221 22.17 4.23 15.45
C GLY A 221 23.44 4.66 16.19
N ASN A 222 24.57 4.72 15.49
CA ASN A 222 25.84 5.19 16.04
C ASN A 222 25.73 6.65 16.49
N ILE A 223 25.16 7.51 15.64
CA ILE A 223 24.94 8.93 15.95
C ILE A 223 24.03 9.08 17.19
N ALA A 224 22.93 8.34 17.25
CA ALA A 224 22.00 8.43 18.38
C ALA A 224 22.63 7.94 19.70
N THR A 225 23.45 6.89 19.65
CA THR A 225 24.19 6.39 20.82
C THR A 225 25.27 7.38 21.24
N TYR A 226 26.02 7.92 20.29
CA TYR A 226 26.99 8.99 20.51
C TYR A 226 26.36 10.21 21.19
N LEU A 227 25.24 10.73 20.66
CA LEU A 227 24.54 11.87 21.24
C LEU A 227 24.03 11.57 22.64
N ARG A 228 23.47 10.38 22.89
CA ARG A 228 23.00 10.00 24.24
C ARG A 228 24.15 9.98 25.26
N ILE A 229 25.29 9.38 24.90
CA ILE A 229 26.44 9.27 25.80
C ILE A 229 27.03 10.66 26.06
N THR A 230 27.26 11.44 24.99
CA THR A 230 27.87 12.77 25.07
C THR A 230 27.01 13.73 25.89
N LEU A 231 25.71 13.87 25.56
CA LEU A 231 24.80 14.74 26.28
C LEU A 231 24.64 14.32 27.75
N SER A 232 24.58 13.02 28.03
CA SER A 232 24.49 12.53 29.41
C SER A 232 25.77 12.82 30.20
N SER A 233 26.94 12.67 29.57
CA SER A 233 28.21 12.86 30.25
C SER A 233 28.51 14.33 30.51
N ASP A 234 28.27 15.19 29.53
CA ASP A 234 28.47 16.64 29.67
C ASP A 234 27.53 17.22 30.72
N LEU A 235 26.25 16.83 30.69
CA LEU A 235 25.27 17.24 31.69
C LEU A 235 25.66 16.77 33.09
N GLY A 236 26.09 15.51 33.23
CA GLY A 236 26.55 14.95 34.50
C GLY A 236 27.76 15.70 35.05
N ASN A 237 28.74 16.01 34.20
CA ASN A 237 29.92 16.76 34.59
C ASN A 237 29.57 18.18 35.08
N VAL A 238 28.69 18.88 34.37
CA VAL A 238 28.22 20.22 34.76
C VAL A 238 27.51 20.18 36.12
N ILE A 239 26.59 19.23 36.33
CA ILE A 239 25.86 19.08 37.59
C ILE A 239 26.82 18.75 38.75
N ALA A 240 27.79 17.86 38.52
CA ALA A 240 28.79 17.48 39.51
C ALA A 240 29.69 18.67 39.91
N MET A 241 30.18 19.44 38.93
CA MET A 241 30.97 20.65 39.19
C MET A 241 30.19 21.71 39.97
N LEU A 242 28.92 21.94 39.61
CA LEU A 242 28.04 22.87 40.32
C LEU A 242 27.82 22.44 41.79
N THR A 243 27.54 21.16 42.00
CA THR A 243 27.30 20.61 43.35
C THR A 243 28.57 20.66 44.20
N ALA A 244 29.71 20.29 43.63
CA ALA A 244 31.00 20.33 44.32
C ALA A 244 31.41 21.77 44.67
N GLY A 245 31.17 22.73 43.77
CA GLY A 245 31.44 24.16 44.02
C GLY A 245 30.56 24.78 45.12
N LEU A 246 29.36 24.24 45.35
CA LEU A 246 28.49 24.66 46.47
C LEU A 246 28.91 24.06 47.82
N MET A 247 29.53 22.88 47.82
CA MET A 247 29.88 22.13 49.04
C MET A 247 31.33 22.34 49.49
N LEU A 248 32.25 22.65 48.57
CA LEU A 248 33.68 22.78 48.85
C LEU A 248 34.10 24.26 48.92
N PRO A 249 34.98 24.64 49.86
CA PRO A 249 35.48 26.01 49.97
C PRO A 249 36.55 26.37 48.92
N PHE A 250 36.80 25.50 47.95
CA PHE A 250 37.77 25.67 46.86
C PHE A 250 37.19 25.21 45.53
N LEU A 251 37.74 25.71 44.42
CA LEU A 251 37.31 25.35 43.05
C LEU A 251 37.57 23.85 42.79
N PRO A 252 36.54 23.05 42.43
CA PRO A 252 36.67 21.60 42.28
C PRO A 252 37.61 21.19 41.12
N MET A 253 37.72 22.00 40.07
CA MET A 253 38.58 21.72 38.91
C MET A 253 38.99 23.03 38.22
N LEU A 254 40.26 23.16 37.84
CA LEU A 254 40.78 24.34 37.12
C LEU A 254 40.33 24.34 35.65
N PRO A 255 40.16 25.51 35.00
CA PRO A 255 39.73 25.58 33.59
C PRO A 255 40.64 24.78 32.63
N ALA A 256 41.95 24.78 32.87
CA ALA A 256 42.90 24.00 32.07
C ALA A 256 42.69 22.48 32.20
N GLN A 257 42.31 22.00 33.39
CA GLN A 257 42.01 20.59 33.61
C GLN A 257 40.71 20.19 32.89
N VAL A 258 39.70 21.07 32.84
CA VAL A 258 38.44 20.81 32.12
C VAL A 258 38.69 20.73 30.62
N LEU A 259 39.55 21.60 30.08
CA LEU A 259 39.92 21.56 28.66
C LEU A 259 40.63 20.24 28.28
N VAL A 260 41.56 19.78 29.12
CA VAL A 260 42.26 18.50 28.91
C VAL A 260 41.28 17.32 29.01
N GLN A 261 40.38 17.35 30.00
CA GLN A 261 39.34 16.33 30.16
C GLN A 261 38.44 16.22 28.93
N ASN A 262 37.95 17.36 28.41
CA ASN A 262 37.09 17.40 27.21
C ASN A 262 37.85 16.90 25.97
N LEU A 263 39.09 17.32 25.78
CA LEU A 263 39.91 16.86 24.66
C LEU A 263 40.11 15.33 24.68
N CYS A 264 40.40 14.76 25.86
CA CYS A 264 40.53 13.32 26.02
C CYS A 264 39.20 12.58 25.76
N PHE A 265 38.07 13.17 26.19
CA PHE A 265 36.75 12.61 25.98
C PHE A 265 36.35 12.61 24.50
N ASP A 266 36.55 13.72 23.79
CA ASP A 266 36.29 13.84 22.35
C ASP A 266 37.17 12.88 21.53
N ALA A 267 38.44 12.72 21.92
CA ALA A 267 39.34 11.76 21.29
C ALA A 267 38.85 10.31 21.48
N ALA A 268 38.35 9.96 22.68
CA ALA A 268 37.77 8.65 22.94
C ALA A 268 36.45 8.43 22.16
N GLN A 269 35.67 9.48 21.96
CA GLN A 269 34.39 9.41 21.24
C GLN A 269 34.53 9.03 19.76
N LEU A 270 35.68 9.30 19.12
CA LEU A 270 35.94 8.86 17.74
C LEU A 270 35.79 7.34 17.57
N ALA A 271 35.99 6.56 18.63
CA ALA A 271 35.78 5.12 18.61
C ALA A 271 34.31 4.73 18.33
N PHE A 272 33.33 5.55 18.71
CA PHE A 272 31.91 5.27 18.48
C PHE A 272 31.50 5.36 17.01
N ALA A 273 32.30 6.01 16.16
CA ALA A 273 32.05 6.04 14.71
C ALA A 273 32.09 4.62 14.11
N PHE A 274 32.90 3.74 14.68
CA PHE A 274 33.10 2.36 14.23
C PHE A 274 32.31 1.32 15.03
N ASP A 275 31.54 1.77 16.03
CA ASP A 275 30.76 0.88 16.88
C ASP A 275 29.58 0.26 16.12
N ARG A 276 29.05 -0.86 16.62
CA ARG A 276 27.90 -1.56 16.02
C ARG A 276 26.68 -1.43 16.93
N PRO A 277 25.59 -0.80 16.45
CA PRO A 277 24.41 -0.65 17.26
C PRO A 277 23.71 -2.01 17.43
N ALA A 278 23.03 -2.17 18.57
CA ALA A 278 22.28 -3.39 18.87
C ALA A 278 21.28 -3.73 17.75
N ALA A 279 21.06 -5.02 17.49
CA ALA A 279 20.17 -5.48 16.42
C ALA A 279 18.73 -4.96 16.54
N SER A 280 18.26 -4.64 17.76
CA SER A 280 16.97 -4.00 18.02
C SER A 280 16.87 -2.58 17.46
N ALA A 281 17.97 -1.81 17.51
CA ALA A 281 18.03 -0.43 17.00
C ALA A 281 17.97 -0.36 15.46
N LEU A 282 18.28 -1.46 14.77
CA LEU A 282 18.21 -1.56 13.31
C LEU A 282 16.82 -1.95 12.79
N ARG A 283 15.88 -2.37 13.66
CA ARG A 283 14.55 -2.83 13.25
C ARG A 283 13.64 -1.71 12.74
N ARG A 284 13.83 -0.48 13.23
CA ARG A 284 13.03 0.70 12.85
C ARG A 284 13.92 1.89 12.51
N PRO A 285 13.48 2.79 11.62
CA PRO A 285 14.22 4.01 11.33
C PRO A 285 14.34 4.87 12.60
N THR A 286 15.54 5.38 12.84
CA THR A 286 15.78 6.36 13.90
C THR A 286 15.43 7.74 13.36
N VAL A 287 14.43 8.40 13.93
CA VAL A 287 14.03 9.74 13.51
C VAL A 287 14.98 10.75 14.14
N LEU A 288 15.97 11.19 13.37
CA LEU A 288 16.90 12.26 13.77
C LEU A 288 16.54 13.63 13.20
N ARG A 289 15.54 13.70 12.29
CA ARG A 289 15.05 14.98 11.78
C ARG A 289 14.12 15.64 12.80
N PRO A 290 14.37 16.91 13.19
CA PRO A 290 13.31 17.75 13.72
C PRO A 290 12.20 17.84 12.66
N ARG A 291 10.95 17.62 13.05
CA ARG A 291 9.83 17.83 12.11
C ARG A 291 9.83 19.29 11.68
N ASP A 292 9.87 19.53 10.38
CA ASP A 292 10.06 20.86 9.78
C ASP A 292 9.04 21.88 10.29
N SER A 293 9.50 22.81 11.12
CA SER A 293 8.99 24.18 11.19
C SER A 293 9.63 25.09 10.11
N CYS A 294 10.30 24.51 9.10
CA CYS A 294 11.07 25.22 8.08
C CYS A 294 10.52 25.08 6.64
N ALA A 295 9.26 24.69 6.47
CA ALA A 295 8.60 24.64 5.15
C ALA A 295 8.02 26.00 4.68
N SER A 296 8.06 27.06 5.51
CA SER A 296 7.43 28.34 5.16
C SER A 296 8.30 29.31 4.34
N SER A 297 9.62 29.09 4.19
CA SER A 297 10.50 30.14 3.65
C SER A 297 10.97 29.98 2.21
N ARG A 298 10.63 28.87 1.52
CA ARG A 298 11.11 28.63 0.14
C ARG A 298 10.11 28.84 -1.00
N VAL A 299 8.90 29.34 -0.72
CA VAL A 299 7.89 29.65 -1.77
C VAL A 299 7.64 31.15 -1.96
N SER A 300 8.21 32.05 -1.13
CA SER A 300 7.93 33.49 -1.21
C SER A 300 8.84 34.29 -2.17
N ALA A 301 9.68 33.63 -2.97
CA ALA A 301 10.58 34.30 -3.93
C ALA A 301 10.33 33.87 -5.38
N CYS A 302 9.06 33.77 -5.80
CA CYS A 302 8.69 33.82 -7.21
C CYS A 302 7.25 34.33 -7.36
N SER A 303 6.99 35.53 -6.86
CA SER A 303 5.79 36.32 -7.17
C SER A 303 6.24 37.67 -7.71
N THR A 304 6.77 37.68 -8.93
CA THR A 304 6.84 38.91 -9.73
C THR A 304 5.64 38.96 -10.65
N ARG A 305 4.85 40.02 -10.46
CA ARG A 305 3.63 40.44 -11.16
C ARG A 305 3.60 40.17 -12.67
N PRO A 306 2.39 40.00 -13.28
CA PRO A 306 2.24 39.99 -14.72
C PRO A 306 2.44 41.40 -15.30
N PRO A 307 3.10 41.57 -16.46
CA PRO A 307 3.15 42.87 -17.12
C PRO A 307 1.84 43.17 -17.84
N THR A 308 1.30 44.34 -17.52
CA THR A 308 0.20 45.01 -18.19
C THR A 308 0.64 45.64 -19.52
N SER A 309 -0.19 45.48 -20.56
CA SER A 309 -0.27 46.21 -21.86
C SER A 309 0.79 45.96 -22.97
N PRO A 310 0.37 45.98 -24.26
CA PRO A 310 1.24 45.66 -25.40
C PRO A 310 1.82 46.92 -26.06
N PRO A 311 2.98 46.86 -26.74
CA PRO A 311 3.39 47.90 -27.66
C PRO A 311 2.93 47.59 -29.10
N SER A 312 2.38 48.62 -29.70
CA SER A 312 2.05 48.80 -31.11
C SER A 312 3.29 48.79 -32.02
N GLY A 313 3.15 48.12 -33.17
CA GLY A 313 3.73 48.53 -34.46
C GLY A 313 5.22 48.24 -34.70
N CYS A 314 5.51 47.32 -35.63
CA CYS A 314 6.36 47.63 -36.78
C CYS A 314 6.29 46.54 -37.86
N SER A 315 6.12 47.02 -39.09
CA SER A 315 5.99 46.32 -40.37
C SER A 315 7.29 45.64 -40.85
N ARG A 316 7.19 44.46 -41.47
CA ARG A 316 7.57 44.17 -42.89
C ARG A 316 7.51 42.66 -43.20
N SER A 317 6.93 42.37 -44.36
CA SER A 317 6.66 41.10 -45.07
C SER A 317 7.84 40.64 -45.96
N PRO A 318 7.71 39.63 -46.87
CA PRO A 318 7.25 38.24 -46.75
C PRO A 318 8.23 37.23 -47.45
N SER A 319 7.77 35.97 -47.66
CA SER A 319 8.31 34.87 -48.51
C SER A 319 9.16 33.83 -47.73
N THR A 320 9.03 32.50 -47.88
CA THR A 320 8.62 31.66 -49.02
C THR A 320 8.30 30.21 -48.56
N THR A 321 7.24 29.61 -49.13
CA THR A 321 7.12 28.20 -49.62
C THR A 321 7.02 26.97 -48.68
N ARG A 322 5.76 26.48 -48.48
CA ARG A 322 5.12 25.13 -48.68
C ARG A 322 5.91 23.79 -48.49
N PRO A 323 5.24 22.60 -48.45
CA PRO A 323 3.87 22.18 -48.03
C PRO A 323 3.90 20.96 -47.05
N GLY A 324 2.90 20.65 -46.21
CA GLY A 324 1.64 19.96 -46.53
C GLY A 324 1.65 18.47 -46.15
N THR A 325 0.94 18.09 -45.08
CA THR A 325 0.42 16.72 -44.88
C THR A 325 -0.86 16.77 -44.05
N ALA A 326 -1.99 16.61 -44.74
CA ALA A 326 -3.31 16.45 -44.17
C ALA A 326 -3.53 14.98 -43.79
N VAL A 327 -3.82 14.71 -42.51
CA VAL A 327 -4.29 13.38 -42.08
C VAL A 327 -5.82 13.35 -42.18
N ARG A 328 -6.26 12.43 -43.03
CA ARG A 328 -7.62 12.21 -43.50
C ARG A 328 -8.41 11.40 -42.46
N ARG A 329 -9.39 12.01 -41.79
CA ARG A 329 -10.41 11.30 -40.99
C ARG A 329 -11.26 10.43 -41.93
N ARG A 330 -11.29 9.11 -41.70
CA ARG A 330 -12.21 8.19 -42.37
C ARG A 330 -13.59 8.30 -41.73
N SER A 331 -14.57 8.71 -42.54
CA SER A 331 -15.98 8.48 -42.34
C SER A 331 -16.37 7.11 -42.93
N THR A 332 -17.13 6.31 -42.18
CA THR A 332 -18.00 5.26 -42.73
C THR A 332 -19.39 5.34 -42.07
N PRO A 333 -20.46 4.94 -42.77
CA PRO A 333 -21.78 5.52 -42.60
C PRO A 333 -22.79 4.59 -41.92
N GLY A 334 -23.79 5.22 -41.28
CA GLY A 334 -25.21 4.83 -41.33
C GLY A 334 -25.67 3.55 -40.63
N GLY A 335 -26.52 3.68 -39.61
CA GLY A 335 -27.26 2.53 -39.10
C GLY A 335 -28.19 2.79 -37.90
N SER A 336 -29.42 3.19 -38.21
CA SER A 336 -30.63 3.11 -37.35
C SER A 336 -30.83 4.17 -36.25
N ARG A 337 -31.76 5.08 -36.55
CA ARG A 337 -32.51 5.90 -35.61
C ARG A 337 -33.40 4.99 -34.75
N ARG A 338 -33.34 5.11 -33.43
CA ARG A 338 -34.47 4.83 -32.53
C ARG A 338 -34.78 6.10 -31.75
N THR A 339 -35.89 6.71 -32.14
CA THR A 339 -36.55 7.84 -31.48
C THR A 339 -37.13 7.39 -30.15
N CYS A 340 -36.68 7.97 -29.03
CA CYS A 340 -37.43 7.99 -27.79
C CYS A 340 -38.36 9.22 -27.82
N SER A 341 -39.67 9.00 -27.73
CA SER A 341 -40.65 10.05 -27.39
C SER A 341 -40.87 10.08 -25.88
N PRO A 342 -41.19 11.24 -25.28
CA PRO A 342 -41.39 11.37 -23.85
C PRO A 342 -42.78 10.87 -23.41
N ARG A 343 -42.87 10.41 -22.15
CA ARG A 343 -44.13 10.10 -21.46
C ARG A 343 -45.07 11.31 -21.39
N PRO A 344 -46.38 11.05 -21.22
CA PRO A 344 -47.01 11.57 -19.99
C PRO A 344 -47.94 10.57 -19.29
N SER A 345 -48.15 10.85 -17.99
CA SER A 345 -48.98 10.21 -16.94
C SER A 345 -48.67 8.77 -16.57
#